data_AF-A0A1G3TV00-F1
#
_entry.id   AF-A0A1G3TV00-F1
#
_cell.length_a   1.000
_cell.length_b   1.000
_cell.length_c   1.000
_cell.angle_alpha   90.00
_cell.angle_beta   90.00
_cell.angle_gamma   90.00
#
_symmetry.space_group_name_H-M   'P 1'
#
loop_
_entity.id
_entity.type
_entity.pdbx_description
1 polymer ?
#
loop_
_entity_poly.entity_id
_entity_poly.type
_entity_poly.pdbx_seq_one_letter_code
_entity_poly.pdbx_strand_id
1 'polypeptide(L)'
;MNHSSLDTTLVDAKLSLKFEGELTLYNLTKHKKKIDSIDLSGVTDVIIDLSKLNFLDSAASIFINNFQQQISNLHVELLCNDKEVLAMLELVKEQKLKYQEMSHRKKRNFIEKLGENSYKNYRSFLSFMSFMGELFANKIHYLTSYKNIRYKEIIFEINESAIKAFGIVALTSFLIGLVVAYQSAYQLKLYGANIFIVDMLGISVLRELSPLITAIVIAGRSGSAFTAQIGAMKITQELDAMQTMGFDPYRFLVIPKIIALMITLPILIFISDIMAIIGGMVVANLDLGITTDMFLDRFREAVDIKHFLVGIVK
;
A
#
# COMPACT_ATOMS: atom_id res chain seq x y z
N MET A 1 -40.33 10.27 -10.10
CA MET A 1 -39.66 11.11 -9.08
C MET A 1 -40.69 11.36 -8.01
N ASN A 2 -40.55 10.70 -6.86
CA ASN A 2 -41.57 10.75 -5.81
C ASN A 2 -41.59 12.15 -5.22
N HIS A 3 -42.70 12.86 -5.45
CA HIS A 3 -42.89 14.24 -5.04
C HIS A 3 -42.98 14.27 -3.51
N SER A 4 -42.02 14.93 -2.86
CA SER A 4 -42.01 15.19 -1.43
C SER A 4 -41.98 16.70 -1.23
N SER A 5 -43.04 17.26 -0.67
CA SER A 5 -43.16 18.68 -0.35
C SER A 5 -43.28 18.89 1.16
N LEU A 6 -42.71 20.01 1.60
CA LEU A 6 -42.84 20.52 2.95
C LEU A 6 -43.33 21.96 2.82
N ASP A 7 -44.54 22.18 3.30
CA ASP A 7 -45.15 23.50 3.43
C ASP A 7 -45.10 23.92 4.89
N THR A 8 -44.71 25.16 5.12
CA THR A 8 -44.51 25.72 6.46
C THR A 8 -45.31 27.00 6.58
N THR A 9 -46.27 27.05 7.51
CA THR A 9 -47.07 28.25 7.77
C THR A 9 -46.90 28.67 9.22
N LEU A 10 -46.64 29.97 9.44
CA LEU A 10 -46.50 30.56 10.77
C LEU A 10 -47.58 31.64 10.90
N VAL A 11 -48.57 31.41 11.77
CA VAL A 11 -49.69 32.33 12.01
C VAL A 11 -49.92 32.40 13.52
N ASP A 12 -49.95 33.61 14.09
CA ASP A 12 -50.29 33.88 15.50
C ASP A 12 -49.58 32.94 16.51
N ALA A 13 -48.25 32.85 16.43
CA ALA A 13 -47.40 31.99 17.26
C ALA A 13 -47.61 30.46 17.10
N LYS A 14 -48.35 30.03 16.07
CA LYS A 14 -48.50 28.61 15.71
C LYS A 14 -47.73 28.30 14.43
N LEU A 15 -46.84 27.32 14.51
CA LEU A 15 -46.08 26.79 13.36
C LEU A 15 -46.74 25.49 12.88
N SER A 16 -47.19 25.45 11.64
CA SER A 16 -47.66 24.22 10.99
C SER A 16 -46.64 23.72 9.97
N LEU A 17 -46.20 22.48 10.14
CA LEU A 17 -45.30 21.76 9.25
C LEU A 17 -46.09 20.65 8.56
N LYS A 18 -46.36 20.85 7.28
CA LYS A 18 -47.16 19.91 6.49
C LYS A 18 -46.29 19.15 5.50
N PHE A 19 -46.25 17.83 5.66
CA PHE A 19 -45.51 16.94 4.79
C PHE A 19 -46.49 16.24 3.84
N GLU A 20 -46.23 16.31 2.53
CA GLU A 20 -47.03 15.63 1.51
C GLU A 20 -46.17 14.69 0.66
N GLY A 21 -46.72 13.53 0.29
CA GLY A 21 -46.06 12.51 -0.54
C GLY A 21 -45.24 11.51 0.28
N GLU A 22 -43.96 11.31 -0.06
CA GLU A 22 -43.09 10.35 0.63
C GLU A 22 -41.98 11.04 1.43
N LEU A 23 -41.74 10.56 2.66
CA LEU A 23 -40.66 11.04 3.52
C LEU A 23 -39.65 9.92 3.79
N THR A 24 -38.53 10.00 3.08
CA THR A 24 -37.42 9.04 3.14
C THR A 24 -36.09 9.75 3.42
N LEU A 25 -35.06 8.99 3.80
CA LEU A 25 -33.69 9.46 4.05
C LEU A 25 -33.15 10.36 2.91
N TYR A 26 -33.48 10.03 1.66
CA TYR A 26 -33.04 10.77 0.48
C TYR A 26 -33.61 12.19 0.43
N ASN A 27 -34.86 12.36 0.86
CA ASN A 27 -35.58 13.65 0.80
C ASN A 27 -35.48 14.44 2.12
N LEU A 28 -35.19 13.74 3.23
CA LEU A 28 -35.13 14.29 4.58
C LEU A 28 -34.14 15.45 4.72
N THR A 29 -32.98 15.37 4.06
CA THR A 29 -31.93 16.40 4.15
C THR A 29 -32.41 17.76 3.63
N LYS A 30 -33.26 17.77 2.59
CA LYS A 30 -33.83 18.99 2.01
C LYS A 30 -34.82 19.64 2.98
N HIS A 31 -35.69 18.84 3.59
CA HIS A 31 -36.71 19.31 4.54
C HIS A 31 -36.10 19.76 5.86
N LYS A 32 -35.08 19.04 6.36
CA LYS A 32 -34.33 19.42 7.56
C LYS A 32 -33.71 20.81 7.44
N LYS A 33 -33.04 21.11 6.31
CA LYS A 33 -32.46 22.45 6.09
C LYS A 33 -33.51 23.57 6.11
N LYS A 34 -34.71 23.31 5.61
CA LYS A 34 -35.82 24.28 5.67
C LYS A 34 -36.30 24.47 7.11
N ILE A 35 -36.48 23.39 7.86
CA ILE A 35 -36.92 23.43 9.27
C ILE A 35 -35.87 24.14 10.14
N ASP A 36 -34.59 23.82 9.98
CA ASP A 36 -33.48 24.44 10.72
C ASP A 36 -33.34 25.95 10.41
N SER A 37 -33.92 26.44 9.31
CA SER A 37 -33.91 27.86 8.94
C SER A 37 -35.06 28.68 9.53
N ILE A 38 -36.03 28.02 10.18
CA ILE A 38 -37.18 28.68 10.82
C ILE A 38 -36.75 29.13 12.22
N ASP A 39 -36.93 30.42 12.51
CA ASP A 39 -36.77 30.92 13.87
C ASP A 39 -37.96 30.48 14.72
N LEU A 40 -37.69 29.67 15.74
CA LEU A 40 -38.68 29.17 16.69
C LEU A 40 -38.90 30.15 17.85
N SER A 41 -38.20 31.28 17.88
CA SER A 41 -38.37 32.29 18.92
C SER A 41 -39.78 32.92 18.87
N GLY A 42 -40.58 32.67 19.92
CA GLY A 42 -41.96 33.17 20.01
C GLY A 42 -43.06 32.23 19.49
N VAL A 43 -42.72 31.02 19.04
CA VAL A 43 -43.70 29.96 18.72
C VAL A 43 -44.16 29.27 20.00
N THR A 44 -45.47 29.07 20.18
CA THR A 44 -46.05 28.37 21.34
C THR A 44 -46.59 26.99 20.98
N ASP A 45 -47.19 26.86 19.80
CA ASP A 45 -47.77 25.60 19.30
C ASP A 45 -47.10 25.18 17.99
N VAL A 46 -46.78 23.89 17.87
CA VAL A 46 -46.26 23.29 16.63
C VAL A 46 -47.18 22.15 16.20
N ILE A 47 -47.70 22.23 14.98
CA ILE A 47 -48.53 21.18 14.38
C ILE A 47 -47.69 20.47 13.32
N ILE A 48 -47.47 19.17 13.50
CA ILE A 48 -46.81 18.31 12.52
C ILE A 48 -47.91 17.54 11.78
N ASP A 49 -48.24 18.00 10.57
CA ASP A 49 -49.27 17.37 9.73
C ASP A 49 -48.62 16.36 8.76
N LEU A 50 -48.86 15.09 9.07
CA LEU A 50 -48.46 13.90 8.29
C LEU A 50 -49.68 13.26 7.59
N SER A 51 -50.83 13.93 7.54
CA SER A 51 -52.09 13.34 7.08
C SER A 51 -52.11 13.00 5.57
N LYS A 52 -51.24 13.64 4.79
CA LYS A 52 -51.09 13.43 3.33
C LYS A 52 -49.81 12.69 2.95
N LEU A 53 -49.26 11.94 3.91
CA LEU A 53 -48.02 11.21 3.74
C LEU A 53 -48.33 9.77 3.39
N ASN A 54 -47.80 9.30 2.26
CA ASN A 54 -48.05 7.96 1.74
C ASN A 54 -47.05 6.92 2.26
N PHE A 55 -45.83 7.37 2.63
CA PHE A 55 -44.77 6.48 3.08
C PHE A 55 -43.74 7.20 3.96
N LEU A 56 -43.40 6.58 5.10
CA LEU A 56 -42.42 7.07 6.07
C LEU A 56 -41.37 5.98 6.35
N ASP A 57 -40.10 6.26 6.10
CA ASP A 57 -39.03 5.31 6.42
C ASP A 57 -38.52 5.43 7.88
N SER A 58 -37.61 4.53 8.27
CA SER A 58 -37.04 4.51 9.62
C SER A 58 -36.24 5.77 9.94
N ALA A 59 -35.53 6.34 8.96
CA ALA A 59 -34.70 7.52 9.17
C ALA A 59 -35.57 8.77 9.39
N ALA A 60 -36.63 8.93 8.60
CA ALA A 60 -37.60 9.99 8.74
C ALA A 60 -38.40 9.87 10.04
N SER A 61 -38.78 8.65 10.44
CA SER A 61 -39.43 8.39 11.73
C SER A 61 -38.54 8.80 12.92
N ILE A 62 -37.24 8.46 12.86
CA ILE A 62 -36.26 8.90 13.86
C ILE A 62 -36.14 10.43 13.88
N PHE A 63 -36.16 11.08 12.72
CA PHE A 63 -36.08 12.52 12.61
C PHE A 63 -37.28 13.22 13.24
N ILE A 64 -38.52 12.82 12.92
CA ILE A 64 -39.73 13.39 13.52
C ILE A 64 -39.72 13.22 15.03
N ASN A 65 -39.36 12.03 15.53
CA ASN A 65 -39.27 11.78 16.97
C ASN A 65 -38.17 12.63 17.65
N ASN A 66 -37.00 12.80 17.00
CA ASN A 66 -35.94 13.67 17.51
C ASN A 66 -36.36 15.15 17.52
N PHE A 67 -37.07 15.59 16.47
CA PHE A 67 -37.58 16.96 16.36
C PHE A 67 -38.62 17.26 17.43
N GLN A 68 -39.55 16.33 17.69
CA GLN A 68 -40.52 16.44 18.78
C GLN A 68 -39.82 16.50 20.15
N GLN A 69 -38.72 15.77 20.35
CA GLN A 69 -37.91 15.85 21.57
C GLN A 69 -37.15 17.17 21.70
N GLN A 70 -36.63 17.73 20.60
CA GLN A 70 -35.96 19.03 20.60
C GLN A 70 -36.91 20.18 20.98
N ILE A 71 -38.18 20.04 20.61
CA ILE A 71 -39.23 21.03 20.82
C ILE A 71 -40.13 20.63 22.00
N SER A 72 -39.63 19.83 22.94
CA SER A 72 -40.40 19.36 24.11
C SER A 72 -41.00 20.47 24.98
N ASN A 73 -40.47 21.69 24.87
CA ASN A 73 -40.91 22.87 25.62
C ASN A 73 -42.13 23.57 24.98
N LEU A 74 -42.52 23.20 23.76
CA LEU A 74 -43.70 23.72 23.06
C LEU A 74 -44.79 22.65 22.98
N HIS A 75 -46.04 23.07 22.80
CA HIS A 75 -47.13 22.13 22.57
C HIS A 75 -47.05 21.57 21.15
N VAL A 76 -46.74 20.27 21.02
CA VAL A 76 -46.62 19.60 19.71
C VAL A 76 -47.83 18.70 19.47
N GLU A 77 -48.59 18.99 18.41
CA GLU A 77 -49.70 18.17 17.94
C GLU A 77 -49.29 17.43 16.66
N LEU A 78 -49.50 16.10 16.61
CA LEU A 78 -49.19 15.28 15.45
C LEU A 78 -50.47 14.79 14.80
N LEU A 79 -50.72 15.23 13.56
CA LEU A 79 -51.87 14.82 12.77
C LEU A 79 -51.43 13.73 11.79
N CYS A 80 -51.93 12.51 11.95
CA CYS A 80 -51.63 11.41 11.04
C CYS A 80 -52.84 10.49 10.93
N ASN A 81 -53.24 10.17 9.70
CA ASN A 81 -54.38 9.31 9.42
C ASN A 81 -53.96 7.91 8.94
N ASP A 82 -52.71 7.75 8.52
CA ASP A 82 -52.20 6.52 7.93
C ASP A 82 -51.70 5.55 9.01
N LYS A 83 -52.21 4.31 8.98
CA LYS A 83 -51.87 3.28 9.98
C LYS A 83 -50.43 2.78 9.86
N GLU A 84 -49.86 2.73 8.66
CA GLU A 84 -48.48 2.25 8.45
C GLU A 84 -47.48 3.28 8.98
N VAL A 85 -47.75 4.57 8.73
CA VAL A 85 -46.94 5.68 9.23
C VAL A 85 -46.96 5.74 10.75
N LEU A 86 -48.14 5.58 11.37
CA LEU A 86 -48.29 5.52 12.83
C LEU A 86 -47.52 4.34 13.43
N ALA A 87 -47.65 3.14 12.84
CA ALA A 87 -46.94 1.95 13.31
C ALA A 87 -45.41 2.12 13.26
N MET A 88 -44.90 2.80 12.23
CA MET A 88 -43.46 3.06 12.10
C MET A 88 -42.95 4.06 13.14
N LEU A 89 -43.71 5.13 13.41
CA LEU A 89 -43.39 6.11 14.45
C LEU A 89 -43.37 5.46 15.85
N GLU A 90 -44.35 4.60 16.13
CA GLU A 90 -44.44 3.87 17.40
C GLU A 90 -43.29 2.88 17.57
N LEU A 91 -42.96 2.11 16.51
CA LEU A 91 -41.84 1.17 16.50
C LEU A 91 -40.52 1.88 16.80
N VAL A 92 -40.26 3.03 16.19
CA VAL A 92 -39.04 3.81 16.47
C VAL A 92 -39.01 4.33 17.90
N LYS A 93 -40.16 4.77 18.44
CA LYS A 93 -40.27 5.23 19.83
C LYS A 93 -39.94 4.09 20.81
N GLU A 94 -40.49 2.91 20.59
CA GLU A 94 -40.21 1.72 21.41
C GLU A 94 -38.75 1.26 21.32
N GLN A 95 -38.18 1.24 20.12
CA GLN A 95 -36.79 0.82 19.91
C GLN A 95 -35.79 1.82 20.51
N LYS A 96 -36.06 3.12 20.43
CA LYS A 96 -35.21 4.16 21.03
C LYS A 96 -35.19 4.07 22.56
N LEU A 97 -36.30 3.69 23.20
CA LEU A 97 -36.35 3.42 24.65
C LEU A 97 -35.48 2.21 25.04
N LYS A 98 -35.27 1.25 24.14
CA LYS A 98 -34.41 0.09 24.35
C LYS A 98 -32.94 0.36 24.01
N TYR A 99 -32.66 1.36 23.17
CA TYR A 99 -31.32 1.71 22.76
C TYR A 99 -30.61 2.50 23.86
N GLN A 100 -29.68 1.86 24.56
CA GLN A 100 -28.68 2.56 25.37
C GLN A 100 -27.69 3.24 24.44
N GLU A 101 -27.43 4.53 24.65
CA GLU A 101 -26.34 5.22 23.95
C GLU A 101 -25.05 4.43 24.14
N MET A 102 -24.47 3.93 23.05
CA MET A 102 -23.15 3.32 23.09
C MET A 102 -22.19 4.35 23.67
N SER A 103 -21.50 3.99 24.77
CA SER A 103 -20.44 4.80 25.37
C SER A 103 -19.54 5.36 24.27
N HIS A 104 -19.43 6.69 24.19
CA HIS A 104 -18.54 7.34 23.24
C HIS A 104 -17.16 6.69 23.36
N ARG A 105 -16.68 6.08 22.26
CA ARG A 105 -15.33 5.49 22.23
C ARG A 105 -14.36 6.53 22.78
N LYS A 106 -13.74 6.22 23.93
CA LYS A 106 -12.71 7.08 24.52
C LYS A 106 -11.71 7.44 23.43
N LYS A 107 -11.40 8.73 23.28
CA LYS A 107 -10.36 9.16 22.34
C LYS A 107 -9.07 8.46 22.76
N ARG A 108 -8.62 7.52 21.93
CA ARG A 108 -7.45 6.68 22.23
C ARG A 108 -6.23 7.54 22.53
N ASN A 109 -5.59 7.28 23.66
CA ASN A 109 -4.37 7.97 24.04
C ASN A 109 -3.22 7.61 23.09
N PHE A 110 -2.21 8.47 23.00
CA PHE A 110 -1.02 8.20 22.17
C PHE A 110 -0.36 6.85 22.51
N ILE A 111 -0.25 6.54 23.81
CA ILE A 111 0.32 5.28 24.31
C ILE A 111 -0.51 4.08 23.84
N GLU A 112 -1.84 4.20 23.84
CA GLU A 112 -2.73 3.12 23.38
C GLU A 112 -2.57 2.88 21.88
N LYS A 113 -2.48 3.94 21.07
CA LYS A 113 -2.21 3.83 19.63
C LYS A 113 -0.84 3.21 19.35
N LEU A 114 0.17 3.62 20.11
CA LEU A 114 1.53 3.09 19.98
C LEU A 114 1.57 1.61 20.37
N GLY A 115 0.89 1.21 21.45
CA GLY A 115 0.76 -0.18 21.89
C GLY A 115 0.03 -1.04 20.86
N GLU A 116 -1.09 -0.55 20.31
CA GLU A 116 -1.86 -1.24 19.27
C GLU A 116 -1.02 -1.42 17.99
N ASN A 117 -0.33 -0.37 17.53
CA ASN A 117 0.51 -0.44 16.34
C ASN A 117 1.71 -1.37 16.55
N SER A 118 2.35 -1.31 17.73
CA SER A 118 3.47 -2.19 18.09
C SER A 118 3.04 -3.65 18.10
N TYR A 119 1.88 -3.95 18.69
CA TYR A 119 1.34 -5.31 18.72
C TYR A 119 0.97 -5.82 17.32
N LYS A 120 0.37 -4.97 16.48
CA LYS A 120 0.10 -5.32 15.07
C LYS A 120 1.38 -5.63 14.31
N ASN A 121 2.41 -4.79 14.45
CA ASN A 121 3.71 -5.02 13.81
C ASN A 121 4.37 -6.31 14.32
N TYR A 122 4.30 -6.60 15.62
CA TYR A 122 4.80 -7.85 16.18
C TYR A 122 4.10 -9.08 15.59
N ARG A 123 2.76 -9.04 15.46
CA ARG A 123 2.00 -10.11 14.81
C ARG A 123 2.36 -10.27 13.33
N SER A 124 2.51 -9.17 12.59
CA SER A 124 2.97 -9.19 11.20
C SER A 124 4.38 -9.77 11.08
N PHE A 125 5.27 -9.42 12.00
CA PHE A 125 6.63 -9.97 12.04
C PHE A 125 6.64 -11.48 12.30
N LEU A 126 5.81 -11.98 13.24
CA LEU A 126 5.65 -13.41 13.45
C LEU A 126 5.09 -14.12 12.21
N SER A 127 4.13 -13.51 11.50
CA SER A 127 3.60 -14.05 10.25
C SER A 127 4.68 -14.13 9.17
N PHE A 128 5.50 -13.08 9.03
CA PHE A 128 6.66 -13.08 8.13
C PHE A 128 7.67 -14.18 8.48
N MET A 129 7.97 -14.37 9.77
CA MET A 129 8.86 -15.46 10.22
C MET A 129 8.27 -16.85 9.95
N SER A 130 6.96 -17.02 10.12
CA SER A 130 6.27 -18.26 9.75
C SER A 130 6.37 -18.53 8.26
N PHE A 131 6.14 -17.52 7.42
CA PHE A 131 6.28 -17.62 5.98
C PHE A 131 7.71 -17.98 5.56
N MET A 132 8.72 -17.33 6.15
CA MET A 132 10.12 -17.67 5.91
C MET A 132 10.43 -19.11 6.34
N GLY A 133 9.94 -19.53 7.50
CA GLY A 133 10.07 -20.91 7.98
C GLY A 133 9.46 -21.94 7.03
N GLU A 134 8.28 -21.65 6.50
CA GLU A 134 7.60 -22.48 5.50
C GLU A 134 8.39 -22.55 4.18
N LEU A 135 8.95 -21.43 3.71
CA LEU A 135 9.84 -21.41 2.55
C LEU A 135 11.08 -22.28 2.72
N PHE A 136 11.71 -22.25 3.90
CA PHE A 136 12.89 -23.09 4.19
C PHE A 136 12.54 -24.56 4.38
N ALA A 137 11.47 -24.87 5.11
CA ALA A 137 11.02 -26.25 5.34
C ALA A 137 10.61 -26.94 4.03
N ASN A 138 9.87 -26.23 3.16
CA ASN A 138 9.45 -26.76 1.87
C ASN A 138 10.59 -26.78 0.82
N LYS A 139 11.68 -26.02 1.04
CA LYS A 139 12.88 -25.99 0.16
C LYS A 139 13.58 -27.35 0.07
N ILE A 140 13.71 -28.06 1.19
CA ILE A 140 14.45 -29.33 1.25
C ILE A 140 13.75 -30.43 0.48
N HIS A 141 12.42 -30.47 0.50
CA HIS A 141 11.65 -31.50 -0.21
C HIS A 141 11.46 -31.19 -1.70
N TYR A 142 11.44 -29.90 -2.08
CA TYR A 142 11.22 -29.49 -3.47
C TYR A 142 12.51 -29.46 -4.31
N LEU A 143 13.62 -28.95 -3.76
CA LEU A 143 14.92 -28.95 -4.46
C LEU A 143 15.48 -30.36 -4.70
N THR A 144 15.07 -31.34 -3.88
CA THR A 144 15.45 -32.75 -4.04
C THR A 144 14.60 -33.50 -5.06
N SER A 145 13.44 -32.97 -5.47
CA SER A 145 12.57 -33.58 -6.49
C SER A 145 12.65 -32.82 -7.82
N TYR A 146 13.66 -33.16 -8.63
CA TYR A 146 13.96 -32.56 -9.95
C TYR A 146 12.76 -32.53 -10.92
N LYS A 147 11.79 -33.45 -10.75
CA LYS A 147 10.60 -33.56 -11.62
C LYS A 147 9.52 -32.51 -11.36
N ASN A 148 9.54 -31.86 -10.20
CA ASN A 148 8.50 -30.89 -9.83
C ASN A 148 8.89 -29.45 -10.17
N ILE A 149 10.12 -29.21 -10.62
CA ILE A 149 10.66 -27.89 -10.93
C ILE A 149 10.06 -27.36 -12.25
N ARG A 150 9.44 -26.19 -12.16
CA ARG A 150 8.79 -25.53 -13.30
C ARG A 150 9.79 -24.65 -14.05
N TYR A 151 10.62 -25.28 -14.89
CA TYR A 151 11.72 -24.59 -15.60
C TYR A 151 11.26 -23.44 -16.49
N LYS A 152 10.09 -23.57 -17.12
CA LYS A 152 9.56 -22.53 -18.01
C LYS A 152 9.31 -21.23 -17.25
N GLU A 153 8.69 -21.33 -16.08
CA GLU A 153 8.43 -20.21 -15.19
C GLU A 153 9.73 -19.60 -14.64
N ILE A 154 10.71 -20.43 -14.27
CA ILE A 154 12.02 -19.94 -13.83
C ILE A 154 12.71 -19.15 -14.95
N ILE A 155 12.75 -19.69 -16.17
CA ILE A 155 13.38 -19.01 -17.31
C ILE A 155 12.64 -17.71 -17.64
N PHE A 156 11.31 -17.70 -17.57
CA PHE A 156 10.52 -16.49 -17.74
C PHE A 156 10.90 -15.42 -16.71
N GLU A 157 11.01 -15.80 -15.43
CA GLU A 157 11.39 -14.87 -14.36
C GLU A 157 12.84 -14.41 -14.46
N ILE A 158 13.76 -15.26 -14.94
CA ILE A 158 15.15 -14.86 -15.25
C ILE A 158 15.13 -13.83 -16.38
N ASN A 159 14.39 -14.08 -17.45
CA ASN A 159 14.28 -13.15 -18.58
C ASN A 159 13.72 -11.79 -18.13
N GLU A 160 12.64 -11.82 -17.36
CA GLU A 160 12.02 -10.62 -16.79
C GLU A 160 12.96 -9.90 -15.82
N SER A 161 13.62 -10.61 -14.91
CA SER A 161 14.45 -10.01 -13.85
C SER A 161 15.82 -9.58 -14.35
N ALA A 162 16.47 -10.34 -15.23
CA ALA A 162 17.81 -10.06 -15.74
C ALA A 162 17.77 -9.06 -16.89
N ILE A 163 17.04 -9.36 -17.97
CA ILE A 163 17.15 -8.58 -19.21
C ILE A 163 16.65 -7.16 -19.02
N LYS A 164 15.49 -6.96 -18.38
CA LYS A 164 15.01 -5.58 -18.17
C LYS A 164 15.70 -4.84 -17.01
N ALA A 165 16.49 -5.52 -16.17
CA ALA A 165 17.33 -4.85 -15.16
C ALA A 165 18.71 -4.51 -15.72
N PHE A 166 19.17 -5.25 -16.74
CA PHE A 166 20.49 -5.12 -17.34
C PHE A 166 20.86 -3.67 -17.62
N GLY A 167 20.02 -2.92 -18.34
CA GLY A 167 20.33 -1.54 -18.72
C GLY A 167 20.50 -0.61 -17.53
N ILE A 168 19.64 -0.75 -16.50
CA ILE A 168 19.72 0.07 -15.29
C ILE A 168 20.96 -0.28 -14.50
N VAL A 169 21.23 -1.57 -14.25
CA VAL A 169 22.40 -2.04 -13.51
C VAL A 169 23.69 -1.64 -14.22
N ALA A 170 23.78 -1.83 -15.53
CA ALA A 170 24.96 -1.50 -16.32
C ALA A 170 25.25 0.01 -16.27
N LEU A 171 24.22 0.85 -16.46
CA LEU A 171 24.37 2.30 -16.43
C LEU A 171 24.73 2.82 -15.04
N THR A 172 24.03 2.37 -13.98
CA THR A 172 24.33 2.84 -12.61
C THR A 172 25.72 2.40 -12.16
N SER A 173 26.13 1.17 -12.50
CA SER A 173 27.44 0.65 -12.14
C SER A 173 28.56 1.38 -12.87
N PHE A 174 28.38 1.69 -14.16
CA PHE A 174 29.31 2.51 -14.91
C PHE A 174 29.48 3.90 -14.29
N LEU A 175 28.37 4.58 -13.98
CA LEU A 175 28.42 5.92 -13.37
C LEU A 175 29.06 5.89 -11.99
N ILE A 176 28.78 4.86 -11.19
CA ILE A 176 29.39 4.73 -9.86
C ILE A 176 30.88 4.43 -9.98
N GLY A 177 31.29 3.56 -10.91
CA GLY A 177 32.69 3.32 -11.23
C GLY A 177 33.43 4.60 -11.62
N LEU A 178 32.81 5.44 -12.45
CA LEU A 178 33.32 6.76 -12.83
C LEU A 178 33.50 7.67 -11.60
N VAL A 179 32.47 7.82 -10.77
CA VAL A 179 32.52 8.70 -9.58
C VAL A 179 33.58 8.22 -8.57
N VAL A 180 33.64 6.92 -8.31
CA VAL A 180 34.61 6.33 -7.37
C VAL A 180 36.03 6.48 -7.91
N ALA A 181 36.25 6.26 -9.21
CA ALA A 181 37.54 6.48 -9.84
C ALA A 181 37.97 7.95 -9.75
N TYR A 182 37.06 8.88 -10.05
CA TYR A 182 37.35 10.31 -9.98
C TYR A 182 37.75 10.74 -8.58
N GLN A 183 37.00 10.31 -7.57
CA GLN A 183 37.33 10.59 -6.18
C GLN A 183 38.67 9.98 -5.76
N SER A 184 38.95 8.74 -6.20
CA SER A 184 40.20 8.03 -5.90
C SER A 184 41.40 8.69 -6.60
N ALA A 185 41.23 9.11 -7.86
CA ALA A 185 42.24 9.80 -8.66
C ALA A 185 42.68 11.10 -7.99
N TYR A 186 41.71 11.91 -7.56
CA TYR A 186 41.99 13.16 -6.85
C TYR A 186 42.81 12.92 -5.59
N GLN A 187 42.48 11.90 -4.80
CA GLN A 187 43.22 11.57 -3.57
C GLN A 187 44.63 11.06 -3.86
N LEU A 188 44.79 10.13 -4.80
CA LEU A 188 46.07 9.49 -5.11
C LEU A 188 47.06 10.45 -5.78
N LYS A 189 46.56 11.42 -6.56
CA LYS A 189 47.37 12.47 -7.17
C LYS A 189 48.11 13.32 -6.14
N LEU A 190 47.51 13.55 -4.96
CA LEU A 190 48.16 14.29 -3.87
C LEU A 190 49.35 13.52 -3.28
N TYR A 191 49.33 12.20 -3.34
CA TYR A 191 50.40 11.33 -2.82
C TYR A 191 51.38 10.87 -3.90
N GLY A 192 51.20 11.28 -5.16
CA GLY A 192 52.00 10.81 -6.30
C GLY A 192 51.79 9.32 -6.61
N ALA A 193 50.71 8.71 -6.11
CA ALA A 193 50.48 7.27 -6.10
C ALA A 193 49.49 6.83 -7.20
N ASN A 194 49.51 7.48 -8.37
CA ASN A 194 48.48 7.39 -9.40
C ASN A 194 48.16 5.96 -9.85
N ILE A 195 49.17 5.09 -9.94
CA ILE A 195 49.00 3.71 -10.44
C ILE A 195 48.18 2.83 -9.50
N PHE A 196 48.10 3.17 -8.20
CA PHE A 196 47.32 2.42 -7.21
C PHE A 196 45.82 2.68 -7.27
N ILE A 197 45.36 3.54 -8.19
CA ILE A 197 43.93 3.71 -8.46
C ILE A 197 43.29 2.40 -8.89
N VAL A 198 44.04 1.57 -9.63
CA VAL A 198 43.57 0.29 -10.16
C VAL A 198 43.32 -0.70 -9.02
N ASP A 199 44.24 -0.76 -8.06
CA ASP A 199 44.13 -1.58 -6.85
C ASP A 199 42.90 -1.17 -6.03
N MET A 200 42.76 0.13 -5.75
CA MET A 200 41.66 0.67 -4.96
C MET A 200 40.31 0.45 -5.64
N LEU A 201 40.22 0.73 -6.93
CA LEU A 201 39.01 0.58 -7.71
C LEU A 201 38.63 -0.90 -7.84
N GLY A 202 39.55 -1.75 -8.29
CA GLY A 202 39.28 -3.16 -8.52
C GLY A 202 38.86 -3.90 -7.25
N ILE A 203 39.56 -3.69 -6.13
CA ILE A 203 39.20 -4.36 -4.86
C ILE A 203 37.87 -3.84 -4.31
N SER A 204 37.66 -2.52 -4.30
CA SER A 204 36.45 -1.93 -3.70
C SER A 204 35.19 -2.21 -4.51
N VAL A 205 35.30 -2.15 -5.84
CA VAL A 205 34.18 -2.38 -6.75
C VAL A 205 33.74 -3.85 -6.70
N LEU A 206 34.67 -4.78 -6.95
CA LEU A 206 34.36 -6.21 -7.01
C LEU A 206 33.83 -6.75 -5.67
N ARG A 207 34.38 -6.29 -4.55
CA ARG A 207 34.11 -6.89 -3.24
C ARG A 207 32.89 -6.30 -2.55
N GLU A 208 32.59 -5.02 -2.78
CA GLU A 208 31.60 -4.28 -1.99
C GLU A 208 30.59 -3.56 -2.87
N LEU A 209 31.03 -2.71 -3.81
CA LEU A 209 30.13 -1.78 -4.48
C LEU A 209 29.21 -2.45 -5.50
N SER A 210 29.74 -3.25 -6.44
CA SER A 210 28.91 -3.88 -7.47
C SER A 210 27.85 -4.83 -6.90
N PRO A 211 28.17 -5.70 -5.90
CA PRO A 211 27.17 -6.53 -5.25
C PRO A 211 26.08 -5.70 -4.56
N LEU A 212 26.48 -4.65 -3.82
CA LEU A 212 25.56 -3.76 -3.12
C LEU A 212 24.61 -3.04 -4.08
N ILE A 213 25.14 -2.41 -5.13
CA ILE A 213 24.36 -1.64 -6.10
C ILE A 213 23.40 -2.56 -6.86
N THR A 214 23.90 -3.71 -7.32
CA THR A 214 23.08 -4.70 -8.03
C THR A 214 21.95 -5.19 -7.13
N ALA A 215 22.22 -5.49 -5.86
CA ALA A 215 21.21 -5.92 -4.90
C ALA A 215 20.15 -4.83 -4.66
N ILE A 216 20.54 -3.57 -4.48
CA ILE A 216 19.62 -2.45 -4.28
C ILE A 216 18.72 -2.26 -5.51
N VAL A 217 19.31 -2.26 -6.71
CA VAL A 217 18.55 -2.07 -7.96
C VAL A 217 17.56 -3.21 -8.19
N ILE A 218 17.98 -4.46 -7.95
CA ILE A 218 17.11 -5.62 -8.12
C ILE A 218 16.00 -5.68 -7.06
N ALA A 219 16.32 -5.35 -5.81
CA ALA A 219 15.32 -5.24 -4.76
C ALA A 219 14.26 -4.19 -5.10
N GLY A 220 14.69 -3.02 -5.61
CA GLY A 220 13.78 -1.96 -6.03
C GLY A 220 12.92 -2.36 -7.24
N ARG A 221 13.55 -2.77 -8.35
CA ARG A 221 12.87 -3.06 -9.61
C ARG A 221 12.09 -4.37 -9.57
N SER A 222 12.78 -5.48 -9.37
CA SER A 222 12.16 -6.82 -9.43
C SER A 222 11.29 -7.08 -8.20
N GLY A 223 11.70 -6.61 -7.01
CA GLY A 223 10.88 -6.71 -5.80
C GLY A 223 9.54 -5.97 -5.93
N SER A 224 9.55 -4.74 -6.47
CA SER A 224 8.31 -3.99 -6.73
C SER A 224 7.46 -4.66 -7.81
N ALA A 225 8.07 -5.13 -8.90
CA ALA A 225 7.36 -5.83 -9.96
C ALA A 225 6.67 -7.11 -9.44
N PHE A 226 7.36 -7.90 -8.62
CA PHE A 226 6.79 -9.12 -8.02
C PHE A 226 5.68 -8.80 -7.03
N THR A 227 5.84 -7.75 -6.22
CA THR A 227 4.80 -7.29 -5.30
C THR A 227 3.57 -6.83 -6.07
N ALA A 228 3.74 -6.07 -7.15
CA ALA A 228 2.64 -5.62 -8.00
C ALA A 228 1.94 -6.80 -8.70
N GLN A 229 2.68 -7.77 -9.21
CA GLN A 229 2.12 -8.98 -9.84
C GLN A 229 1.29 -9.80 -8.84
N ILE A 230 1.86 -10.15 -7.69
CA ILE A 230 1.15 -10.93 -6.66
C ILE A 230 -0.04 -10.14 -6.11
N GLY A 231 0.12 -8.82 -5.93
CA GLY A 231 -0.97 -7.93 -5.50
C GLY A 231 -2.12 -7.90 -6.51
N ALA A 232 -1.82 -7.78 -7.80
CA ALA A 232 -2.83 -7.86 -8.85
C ALA A 232 -3.56 -9.21 -8.83
N MET A 233 -2.81 -10.32 -8.77
CA MET A 233 -3.38 -11.67 -8.67
C MET A 233 -4.24 -11.89 -7.42
N LYS A 234 -3.94 -11.18 -6.31
CA LYS A 234 -4.79 -11.23 -5.11
C LYS A 234 -6.09 -10.45 -5.32
N ILE A 235 -6.04 -9.29 -5.97
CA ILE A 235 -7.22 -8.45 -6.25
C ILE A 235 -8.14 -9.12 -7.28
N THR A 236 -7.57 -9.79 -8.30
CA THR A 236 -8.32 -10.54 -9.33
C THR A 236 -8.79 -11.91 -8.84
N GLN A 237 -8.53 -12.28 -7.58
CA GLN A 237 -8.86 -13.58 -6.98
C GLN A 237 -8.20 -14.79 -7.66
N GLU A 238 -7.17 -14.59 -8.49
CA GLU A 238 -6.42 -15.69 -9.12
C GLU A 238 -5.75 -16.60 -8.10
N LEU A 239 -5.23 -16.02 -7.00
CA LEU A 239 -4.62 -16.80 -5.90
C LEU A 239 -5.64 -17.72 -5.21
N ASP A 240 -6.86 -17.23 -4.99
CA ASP A 240 -7.92 -17.99 -4.33
C ASP A 240 -8.47 -19.07 -5.29
N ALA A 241 -8.59 -18.74 -6.58
CA ALA A 241 -8.93 -19.70 -7.63
C ALA A 241 -7.92 -20.86 -7.69
N MET A 242 -6.62 -20.57 -7.67
CA MET A 242 -5.57 -21.60 -7.63
C MET A 242 -5.72 -22.54 -6.44
N GLN A 243 -5.98 -22.00 -5.24
CA GLN A 243 -6.20 -22.80 -4.04
C GLN A 243 -7.43 -23.71 -4.16
N THR A 244 -8.53 -23.21 -4.73
CA THR A 244 -9.75 -24.02 -4.96
C THR A 244 -9.54 -25.15 -5.99
N MET A 245 -8.63 -24.95 -6.94
CA MET A 245 -8.21 -25.97 -7.90
C MET A 245 -7.22 -27.00 -7.29
N GLY A 246 -6.84 -26.84 -6.02
CA GLY A 246 -5.89 -27.72 -5.34
C GLY A 246 -4.42 -27.40 -5.64
N PHE A 247 -4.13 -26.27 -6.28
CA PHE A 247 -2.75 -25.82 -6.48
C PHE A 247 -2.26 -25.01 -5.28
N ASP A 248 -1.01 -25.27 -4.88
CA ASP A 248 -0.32 -24.49 -3.86
C ASP A 248 0.32 -23.24 -4.49
N PRO A 249 -0.19 -22.01 -4.22
CA PRO A 249 0.34 -20.79 -4.82
C PRO A 249 1.82 -20.55 -4.49
N TYR A 250 2.30 -21.01 -3.33
CA TYR A 250 3.70 -20.84 -2.93
C TYR A 250 4.64 -21.57 -3.90
N ARG A 251 4.31 -22.82 -4.24
CA ARG A 251 5.09 -23.63 -5.18
C ARG A 251 5.06 -23.07 -6.60
N PHE A 252 3.94 -22.51 -7.01
CA PHE A 252 3.73 -22.09 -8.40
C PHE A 252 4.23 -20.67 -8.68
N LEU A 253 4.23 -19.78 -7.67
CA LEU A 253 4.55 -18.37 -7.86
C LEU A 253 5.83 -17.94 -7.11
N VAL A 254 6.00 -18.36 -5.86
CA VAL A 254 7.08 -17.85 -5.01
C VAL A 254 8.40 -18.57 -5.29
N ILE A 255 8.40 -19.90 -5.35
CA ILE A 255 9.62 -20.70 -5.56
C ILE A 255 10.33 -20.37 -6.88
N PRO A 256 9.66 -20.30 -8.04
CA PRO A 256 10.31 -19.97 -9.31
C PRO A 256 10.99 -18.60 -9.27
N LYS A 257 10.35 -17.59 -8.67
CA LYS A 257 10.89 -16.24 -8.51
C LYS A 257 12.16 -16.21 -7.65
N ILE A 258 12.18 -16.95 -6.53
CA ILE A 258 13.35 -17.05 -5.66
C ILE A 258 14.52 -17.70 -6.42
N ILE A 259 14.28 -18.81 -7.11
CA ILE A 259 15.33 -19.52 -7.87
C ILE A 259 15.84 -18.62 -9.01
N ALA A 260 14.95 -17.96 -9.73
CA ALA A 260 15.30 -17.03 -10.78
C ALA A 260 16.19 -15.89 -10.27
N LEU A 261 15.85 -15.29 -9.10
CA LEU A 261 16.67 -14.26 -8.48
C LEU A 261 18.04 -14.78 -8.03
N MET A 262 18.11 -15.98 -7.44
CA MET A 262 19.38 -16.59 -7.03
C MET A 262 20.34 -16.80 -8.21
N ILE A 263 19.82 -17.06 -9.41
CA ILE A 263 20.62 -17.21 -10.64
C ILE A 263 20.93 -15.84 -11.26
N THR A 264 19.94 -14.95 -11.26
CA THR A 264 20.04 -13.63 -11.91
C THR A 264 21.02 -12.70 -11.20
N LEU A 265 21.07 -12.73 -9.86
CA LEU A 265 21.92 -11.83 -9.08
C LEU A 265 23.42 -11.99 -9.41
N PRO A 266 24.02 -13.19 -9.34
CA PRO A 266 25.43 -13.37 -9.72
C PRO A 266 25.76 -12.90 -11.14
N ILE A 267 24.85 -13.16 -12.10
CA ILE A 267 25.03 -12.75 -13.50
C ILE A 267 25.06 -11.22 -13.60
N LEU A 268 24.15 -10.54 -12.91
CA LEU A 268 24.10 -9.08 -12.93
C LEU A 268 25.25 -8.43 -12.15
N ILE A 269 25.73 -9.06 -11.07
CA ILE A 269 26.91 -8.59 -10.34
C ILE A 269 28.14 -8.62 -11.26
N PHE A 270 28.33 -9.71 -11.99
CA PHE A 270 29.42 -9.81 -12.96
C PHE A 270 29.36 -8.72 -14.05
N ILE A 271 28.15 -8.42 -14.55
CA ILE A 271 27.95 -7.34 -15.52
C ILE A 271 28.22 -5.97 -14.89
N SER A 272 27.77 -5.77 -13.65
CA SER A 272 27.99 -4.56 -12.85
C SER A 272 29.48 -4.30 -12.65
N ASP A 273 30.25 -5.34 -12.30
CA ASP A 273 31.70 -5.31 -12.14
C ASP A 273 32.40 -4.84 -13.42
N ILE A 274 32.05 -5.44 -14.56
CA ILE A 274 32.63 -5.07 -15.86
C ILE A 274 32.34 -3.59 -16.16
N MET A 275 31.09 -3.17 -16.01
CA MET A 275 30.68 -1.79 -16.34
C MET A 275 31.32 -0.77 -15.40
N ALA A 276 31.45 -1.08 -14.11
CA ALA A 276 32.11 -0.22 -13.15
C ALA A 276 33.62 -0.10 -13.40
N ILE A 277 34.30 -1.20 -13.75
CA ILE A 277 35.72 -1.17 -14.13
C ILE A 277 35.92 -0.32 -15.38
N ILE A 278 35.08 -0.48 -16.41
CA ILE A 278 35.14 0.34 -17.62
C ILE A 278 34.97 1.82 -17.28
N GLY A 279 34.01 2.17 -16.41
CA GLY A 279 33.84 3.55 -15.92
C GLY A 279 35.09 4.08 -15.23
N GLY A 280 35.76 3.25 -14.43
CA GLY A 280 37.01 3.63 -13.77
C GLY A 280 38.19 3.78 -14.72
N MET A 281 38.27 2.95 -15.76
CA MET A 281 39.29 3.04 -16.80
C MET A 281 39.21 4.35 -17.57
N VAL A 282 38.00 4.81 -17.89
CA VAL A 282 37.80 6.11 -18.56
C VAL A 282 38.39 7.26 -17.74
N VAL A 283 38.14 7.28 -16.44
CA VAL A 283 38.66 8.34 -15.56
C VAL A 283 40.16 8.22 -15.34
N ALA A 284 40.67 7.00 -15.14
CA ALA A 284 42.11 6.77 -14.99
C ALA A 284 42.89 7.28 -16.22
N ASN A 285 42.31 7.14 -17.42
CA ASN A 285 42.89 7.66 -18.64
C ASN A 285 42.84 9.18 -18.72
N LEU A 286 41.69 9.79 -18.43
CA LEU A 286 41.48 11.23 -18.59
C LEU A 286 42.19 12.08 -17.50
N ASP A 287 42.13 11.67 -16.23
CA ASP A 287 42.63 12.49 -15.11
C ASP A 287 44.09 12.19 -14.73
N LEU A 288 44.52 10.93 -14.88
CA LEU A 288 45.84 10.46 -14.45
C LEU A 288 46.76 10.07 -15.60
N GLY A 289 46.27 10.08 -16.84
CA GLY A 289 47.05 9.71 -18.03
C GLY A 289 47.43 8.23 -18.09
N ILE A 290 46.70 7.37 -17.36
CA ILE A 290 46.97 5.93 -17.35
C ILE A 290 46.37 5.30 -18.61
N THR A 291 47.19 4.70 -19.47
CA THR A 291 46.70 4.01 -20.66
C THR A 291 45.89 2.77 -20.28
N THR A 292 44.95 2.38 -21.14
CA THR A 292 44.13 1.18 -21.00
C THR A 292 44.98 -0.08 -20.75
N ASP A 293 46.11 -0.20 -21.45
CA ASP A 293 47.01 -1.35 -21.32
C ASP A 293 47.67 -1.40 -19.93
N MET A 294 48.21 -0.26 -19.45
CA MET A 294 48.76 -0.17 -18.10
C MET A 294 47.72 -0.47 -17.01
N PHE A 295 46.48 -0.01 -17.23
CA PHE A 295 45.39 -0.31 -16.31
C PHE A 295 45.10 -1.82 -16.24
N LEU A 296 45.00 -2.48 -17.40
CA LEU A 296 44.68 -3.91 -17.47
C LEU A 296 45.81 -4.78 -16.92
N ASP A 297 47.07 -4.43 -17.19
CA ASP A 297 48.23 -5.13 -16.64
C ASP A 297 48.26 -5.00 -15.12
N ARG A 298 48.08 -3.77 -14.60
CA ARG A 298 48.02 -3.56 -13.15
C ARG A 298 46.83 -4.26 -12.51
N PHE A 299 45.67 -4.27 -13.17
CA PHE A 299 44.47 -4.94 -12.68
C PHE A 299 44.71 -6.45 -12.52
N ARG A 300 45.35 -7.09 -13.51
CA ARG A 300 45.71 -8.52 -13.44
C ARG A 300 46.70 -8.84 -12.33
N GLU A 301 47.63 -7.94 -12.05
CA GLU A 301 48.61 -8.13 -10.97
C GLU A 301 48.04 -7.88 -9.57
N ALA A 302 47.21 -6.84 -9.43
CA ALA A 302 46.75 -6.36 -8.13
C ALA A 302 45.46 -7.02 -7.64
N VAL A 303 44.61 -7.48 -8.57
CA VAL A 303 43.23 -7.91 -8.26
C VAL A 303 43.10 -9.42 -8.39
N ASP A 304 43.25 -10.10 -7.24
CA ASP A 304 43.00 -11.54 -7.15
C ASP A 304 41.53 -11.89 -7.43
N ILE A 305 41.31 -13.05 -8.05
CA ILE A 305 39.97 -13.59 -8.33
C ILE A 305 39.13 -13.82 -7.06
N LYS A 306 39.78 -13.90 -5.89
CA LYS A 306 39.13 -14.00 -4.59
C LYS A 306 38.22 -12.79 -4.31
N HIS A 307 38.57 -11.59 -4.79
CA HIS A 307 37.76 -10.40 -4.57
C HIS A 307 36.43 -10.49 -5.29
N PHE A 308 36.45 -10.97 -6.53
CA PHE A 308 35.25 -11.26 -7.31
C PHE A 308 34.38 -12.37 -6.68
N LEU A 309 35.00 -13.48 -6.24
CA LEU A 309 34.26 -14.56 -5.59
C LEU A 309 33.60 -14.11 -4.27
N VAL A 310 34.30 -13.32 -3.45
CA VAL A 310 33.71 -12.73 -2.24
C VAL A 310 32.54 -11.82 -2.59
N GLY A 311 32.64 -11.06 -3.68
CA GLY A 311 31.55 -10.22 -4.18
C GLY A 311 30.31 -11.03 -4.58
N ILE A 312 30.49 -12.11 -5.33
CA ILE A 312 29.38 -12.99 -5.76
C ILE A 312 28.72 -13.74 -4.61
N VAL A 313 29.48 -14.13 -3.59
CA VAL A 313 28.97 -14.92 -2.46
C VAL A 313 28.10 -14.09 -1.51
N LYS A 314 28.32 -12.77 -1.43
CA LYS A 314 27.54 -11.86 -0.61
C LYS A 314 26.13 -11.65 -1.16
#